data_AF-A0A968KHL2-F1
#
_entry.id   AF-A0A968KHL2-F1
#
_cell.length_a   1.000
_cell.length_b   1.000
_cell.length_c   1.000
_cell.angle_alpha   90.00
_cell.angle_beta   90.00
_cell.angle_gamma   90.00
#
_symmetry.space_group_name_H-M   'P 1'
#
loop_
_entity.id
_entity.type
_entity.pdbx_description
1 polymer ?
#
loop_
_entity_poly.entity_id
_entity_poly.type
_entity_poly.pdbx_seq_one_letter_code
_entity_poly.pdbx_strand_id
1 'polypeptide(L)' 'TLKMLDKPSKSGRERHLSGQELLEGIRNFALQEFGPMSLRVLNTWGVNNTADFGEIVFNLVECGKLRKTEEDSRQDFLDG' A
#
# COMPACT_ATOMS: atom_id res chain seq x y z
N THR A 1 8.74 -7.80 12.10
CA THR A 1 8.61 -6.95 10.90
C THR A 1 7.22 -6.32 10.74
N LEU A 2 6.15 -6.84 11.38
CA LEU A 2 4.79 -6.23 11.37
C LEU A 2 4.54 -5.10 12.39
N LYS A 3 5.51 -4.77 13.25
CA LYS A 3 5.32 -3.81 14.37
C LYS A 3 5.26 -2.33 13.96
N MET A 4 5.49 -2.01 12.69
CA MET A 4 5.47 -0.61 12.22
C MET A 4 4.09 -0.13 11.74
N LEU A 5 3.13 -1.04 11.59
CA LEU A 5 1.73 -0.72 11.26
C LEU A 5 0.88 -0.41 12.50
N ASP A 6 1.36 -0.71 13.71
CA ASP A 6 0.59 -0.65 14.94
C ASP A 6 1.04 0.49 15.88
N LYS A 7 1.25 1.70 15.32
CA LYS A 7 1.52 2.89 16.14
C LYS A 7 0.17 3.51 16.53
N PRO A 8 -0.26 3.43 17.81
CA PRO A 8 -1.55 3.99 18.22
C PRO A 8 -1.52 5.51 18.04
N SER A 9 -2.39 6.01 17.17
CA SER A 9 -2.67 7.44 17.04
C SER A 9 -3.41 7.90 18.31
N LYS A 10 -2.90 8.93 18.97
CA LYS A 10 -3.54 9.61 20.11
C LYS A 10 -4.82 10.38 19.74
N SER A 11 -5.34 10.22 18.54
CA SER A 11 -6.59 10.81 18.08
C SER A 11 -7.36 9.73 17.32
N GLY A 12 -8.56 9.40 17.78
CA GLY A 12 -9.42 8.32 17.27
C GLY A 12 -9.97 8.55 15.86
N ARG A 13 -9.17 9.11 14.95
CA ARG A 13 -9.41 9.13 13.52
C ARG A 13 -8.58 8.01 12.91
N GLU A 14 -9.26 7.02 12.35
CA GLU A 14 -8.66 6.05 11.44
C GLU A 14 -7.87 6.86 10.40
N ARG A 15 -6.53 6.72 10.39
CA ARG A 15 -5.67 7.41 9.44
C ARG A 15 -5.90 6.76 8.09
N HIS A 16 -6.78 7.34 7.28
CA HIS A 16 -6.88 7.02 5.87
C HIS A 16 -5.62 7.53 5.18
N LEU A 17 -4.91 6.63 4.52
CA LEU A 17 -3.77 6.96 3.66
C LEU A 17 -4.31 6.97 2.24
N SER A 18 -4.00 8.02 1.47
CA SER A 18 -4.30 8.04 0.05
C SER A 18 -3.53 6.95 -0.70
N GLY A 19 -3.99 6.57 -1.89
CA GLY A 19 -3.28 5.62 -2.77
C GLY A 19 -1.83 6.05 -3.04
N GLN A 20 -1.61 7.35 -3.25
CA GLN A 20 -0.28 7.93 -3.49
C GLN A 20 0.65 7.82 -2.27
N GLU A 21 0.17 8.16 -1.07
CA GLU A 21 0.94 8.03 0.17
C GLU A 21 1.29 6.56 0.46
N LEU A 22 0.37 5.65 0.14
CA LEU A 22 0.60 4.22 0.27
C LEU A 22 1.68 3.73 -0.71
N LEU A 23 1.60 4.13 -1.98
CA LEU A 23 2.61 3.79 -2.99
C LEU A 23 3.99 4.32 -2.62
N GLU A 24 4.08 5.55 -2.13
CA GLU A 24 5.35 6.12 -1.67
C GLU A 24 5.89 5.39 -0.43
N GLY A 25 5.02 5.03 0.52
CA GLY A 25 5.37 4.20 1.66
C GLY A 25 5.91 2.82 1.25
N ILE A 26 5.24 2.17 0.30
CA ILE A 26 5.66 0.86 -0.24
C ILE A 26 7.00 0.99 -0.97
N ARG A 27 7.19 2.02 -1.79
CA ARG A 27 8.45 2.28 -2.48
C ARG A 27 9.60 2.41 -1.49
N ASN A 28 9.44 3.26 -0.49
CA ASN A 28 10.46 3.51 0.53
C ASN A 28 10.75 2.24 1.33
N PHE A 29 9.70 1.49 1.71
CA PHE A 29 9.85 0.22 2.42
C PHE A 29 10.59 -0.83 1.58
N ALA A 30 10.20 -1.00 0.32
CA ALA A 30 10.84 -1.96 -0.57
C ALA A 30 12.33 -1.64 -0.75
N LEU A 31 12.66 -0.36 -0.99
CA LEU A 31 14.05 0.09 -1.08
C LEU A 31 14.83 -0.11 0.22
N GLN A 32 14.19 0.08 1.38
CA GLN A 32 14.85 -0.14 2.66
C GLN A 32 15.14 -1.63 2.92
N GLU A 33 14.19 -2.52 2.61
CA GLU A 33 14.32 -3.96 2.90
C GLU A 33 15.14 -4.71 1.85
N PHE A 34 14.96 -4.37 0.57
CA PHE A 34 15.53 -5.12 -0.57
C PHE A 34 16.58 -4.34 -1.36
N GLY A 35 16.77 -3.04 -1.07
CA GLY A 35 17.78 -2.21 -1.70
C GLY A 35 17.64 -2.18 -3.23
N PRO A 36 18.74 -2.34 -3.99
CA PRO A 36 18.70 -2.31 -5.45
C PRO A 36 17.93 -3.49 -6.08
N MET A 37 17.61 -4.54 -5.31
CA MET A 37 16.84 -5.69 -5.81
C MET A 37 15.33 -5.51 -5.67
N SER A 38 14.86 -4.39 -5.10
CA SER A 38 13.43 -4.12 -4.85
C SER A 38 12.55 -4.38 -6.07
N LEU A 39 12.93 -3.86 -7.23
CA LEU A 39 12.16 -4.06 -8.47
C LEU A 39 12.07 -5.53 -8.87
N ARG A 40 13.18 -6.29 -8.76
CA ARG A 40 13.19 -7.72 -9.10
C ARG A 40 12.32 -8.54 -8.15
N VAL A 41 12.34 -8.20 -6.86
CA VAL A 41 11.52 -8.86 -5.85
C VAL A 41 10.04 -8.62 -6.13
N LEU A 42 9.63 -7.35 -6.33
CA LEU A 42 8.24 -6.99 -6.64
C LEU A 42 7.75 -7.67 -7.92
N ASN A 43 8.54 -7.63 -9.00
CA ASN A 43 8.18 -8.31 -10.25
C ASN A 43 8.04 -9.83 -10.07
N THR A 44 8.87 -10.45 -9.22
CA THR A 44 8.77 -11.89 -8.93
C THR A 44 7.50 -12.25 -8.16
N TRP A 45 6.96 -11.32 -7.38
CA TRP A 45 5.65 -11.45 -6.74
C TRP A 45 4.47 -11.15 -7.68
N GLY A 46 4.76 -10.79 -8.94
CA GLY A 46 3.75 -10.44 -9.93
C GLY A 46 3.33 -8.96 -9.89
N VAL A 47 4.02 -8.12 -9.11
CA VAL A 47 3.76 -6.69 -9.03
C VAL A 47 4.68 -5.94 -9.99
N ASN A 48 4.14 -5.50 -11.11
CA ASN A 48 4.88 -4.88 -12.20
C ASN A 48 4.59 -3.38 -12.36
N ASN A 49 3.47 -2.91 -11.81
CA ASN A 49 3.07 -1.51 -11.87
C ASN A 49 2.34 -1.09 -10.57
N THR A 50 2.06 0.21 -10.45
CA THR A 50 1.39 0.80 -9.30
C THR A 50 -0.09 0.38 -9.20
N ALA A 51 -0.75 0.11 -10.32
CA ALA A 51 -2.13 -0.41 -10.36
C ALA A 51 -2.27 -1.81 -9.71
N ASP A 52 -1.24 -2.65 -9.83
CA ASP A 52 -1.23 -3.98 -9.19
C ASP A 52 -1.32 -3.86 -7.66
N PHE A 53 -0.73 -2.82 -7.07
CA PHE A 53 -0.92 -2.53 -5.63
C PHE A 53 -2.34 -2.09 -5.32
N GLY A 54 -2.97 -1.32 -6.20
CA GLY A 54 -4.39 -0.98 -6.10
C GLY A 54 -5.25 -2.23 -6.02
N GLU A 55 -5.06 -3.20 -6.91
CA GLU A 55 -5.80 -4.46 -6.86
C GLU A 55 -5.56 -5.24 -5.56
N ILE A 56 -4.31 -5.31 -5.07
CA ILE A 56 -4.01 -5.97 -3.78
C ILE A 56 -4.77 -5.30 -2.63
N VAL A 57 -4.76 -3.97 -2.56
CA VAL A 57 -5.43 -3.21 -1.50
C VAL A 57 -6.95 -3.39 -1.57
N PHE A 58 -7.54 -3.28 -2.76
CA PHE A 58 -8.97 -3.46 -2.94
C PHE A 58 -9.42 -4.89 -2.65
N ASN A 59 -8.63 -5.91 -3.02
CA ASN A 59 -8.89 -7.29 -2.64
C ASN A 59 -8.90 -7.47 -1.11
N LEU A 60 -8.00 -6.79 -0.39
CA LEU A 60 -7.98 -6.80 1.08
C LEU A 60 -9.18 -6.06 1.70
N VAL A 61 -9.68 -5.01 1.05
CA VAL A 61 -10.93 -4.34 1.45
C VAL A 61 -12.13 -5.26 1.25
N GLU A 62 -12.25 -5.90 0.09
CA GLU A 62 -13.33 -6.85 -0.23
C GLU A 62 -13.32 -8.06 0.73
N CYS A 63 -12.13 -8.50 1.15
CA CYS A 63 -11.96 -9.54 2.17
C CYS A 63 -12.20 -9.05 3.62
N GLY A 64 -12.60 -7.79 3.82
CA GLY A 64 -12.89 -7.19 5.13
C GLY A 64 -11.67 -7.01 6.03
N LYS A 65 -10.45 -7.05 5.47
CA LYS A 65 -9.19 -6.85 6.20
C LYS A 65 -8.77 -5.38 6.25
N LEU A 66 -9.24 -4.58 5.29
CA LEU A 66 -9.08 -3.14 5.25
C LEU A 66 -10.45 -2.47 5.15
N ARG A 67 -10.56 -1.26 5.70
CA ARG A 67 -11.72 -0.38 5.48
C ARG A 67 -11.34 0.63 4.40
N LYS A 68 -12.24 0.84 3.45
CA LYS A 68 -12.14 1.92 2.46
C LYS A 68 -12.95 3.13 2.90
N THR A 69 -12.59 4.30 2.41
CA THR A 69 -13.50 5.44 2.32
C THR A 69 -14.30 5.39 1.02
N GLU A 70 -15.34 6.22 0.91
CA GLU A 70 -16.11 6.34 -0.35
C GLU A 70 -15.30 7.02 -1.47
N GLU A 71 -14.24 7.73 -1.10
CA GLU A 71 -13.39 8.50 -2.01
C GLU A 71 -12.24 7.66 -2.61
N ASP A 72 -11.89 6.52 -1.99
CA ASP A 72 -10.84 5.63 -2.48
C ASP A 72 -11.25 4.92 -3.78
N SER A 73 -10.46 5.08 -4.82
CA SER A 73 -10.63 4.46 -6.13
C SER A 73 -9.40 3.67 -6.54
N ARG A 74 -9.58 2.59 -7.31
CA ARG A 74 -8.47 1.89 -7.99
C ARG A 74 -7.65 2.84 -8.87
N GLN A 75 -8.28 3.92 -9.34
CA GLN A 75 -7.62 4.95 -10.16
C GLN A 75 -6.56 5.74 -9.38
N ASP A 76 -6.65 5.82 -8.05
CA ASP A 76 -5.65 6.53 -7.23
C ASP A 76 -4.26 5.87 -7.30
N PHE A 77 -4.20 4.66 -7.83
CA PHE A 77 -3.00 3.87 -8.04
C PHE A 77 -2.47 3.91 -9.48
N LEU A 78 -3.17 4.57 -10.42
CA LEU A 78 -2.76 4.65 -11.82
C LEU A 78 -1.79 5.80 -12.12
N ASP A 79 -1.82 6.86 -11.33
CA ASP A 79 -1.05 8.11 -11.54
C ASP A 79 0.19 8.23 -10.63
N GLY A 80 0.67 7.12 -10.06
CA GLY A 80 1.77 7.06 -9.08
C GLY A 80 3.12 6.59 -9.62
#